data_AF-A0A7C6TLR1-F1
#
_entry.id   AF-A0A7C6TLR1-F1
#
_cell.length_a   1.000
_cell.length_b   1.000
_cell.length_c   1.000
_cell.angle_alpha   90.00
_cell.angle_beta   90.00
_cell.angle_gamma   90.00
#
_symmetry.space_group_name_H-M   'P 1'
#
loop_
_entity.id
_entity.type
_entity.pdbx_description
1 polymer ?
#
loop_
_entity_poly.entity_id
_entity_poly.type
_entity_poly.pdbx_seq_one_letter_code
_entity_poly.pdbx_strand_id
1 'polypeptide(L)' 'LLVSHNMADVQAVCDRVHVLRLGKDAGDFPGDERTDVLVAAITGASDNVVTKRAARRGERR' A
#
# COMPACT_ATOMS: atom_id res chain seq x y z
N LEU A 1 -3.40 -3.11 -19.94
CA LEU A 1 -2.69 -3.10 -18.64
C LEU A 1 -1.97 -1.77 -18.53
N LEU A 2 -2.23 -1.02 -17.47
CA LEU A 2 -1.56 0.25 -17.16
C LEU A 2 -0.63 0.02 -15.97
N VAL A 3 0.60 0.54 -16.06
CA VAL A 3 1.54 0.61 -14.94
C VAL A 3 1.85 2.09 -14.73
N SER A 4 1.46 2.63 -13.57
CA SER A 4 1.69 4.02 -13.23
C SER A 4 1.96 4.16 -11.73
N HIS A 5 2.77 5.17 -11.39
CA HIS A 5 2.96 5.63 -10.02
C HIS A 5 2.17 6.91 -9.74
N ASN A 6 1.55 7.52 -10.76
CA ASN A 6 0.69 8.68 -10.62
C ASN A 6 -0.73 8.21 -10.28
N MET A 7 -1.17 8.51 -9.06
CA MET A 7 -2.47 8.07 -8.55
C MET A 7 -3.64 8.69 -9.30
N ALA A 8 -3.48 9.90 -9.87
CA ALA A 8 -4.53 10.50 -10.68
C ALA A 8 -4.81 9.67 -11.94
N ASP A 9 -3.76 9.18 -12.60
CA ASP A 9 -3.92 8.35 -13.80
C ASP A 9 -4.50 6.97 -13.46
N VAL A 10 -4.07 6.39 -12.33
CA VAL A 10 -4.60 5.10 -11.84
C VAL A 10 -6.09 5.22 -11.54
N GLN A 11 -6.50 6.23 -10.77
CA GLN A 11 -7.91 6.41 -10.37
C GLN A 11 -8.81 6.84 -11.54
N ALA A 12 -8.26 7.50 -12.55
CA ALA A 12 -9.04 7.93 -13.71
C ALA A 12 -9.37 6.79 -14.69
N VAL A 13 -8.59 5.70 -14.69
CA VAL A 13 -8.64 4.70 -15.78
C VAL A 13 -8.76 3.25 -15.29
N CYS A 14 -8.30 2.93 -14.09
CA CYS A 14 -8.27 1.54 -13.62
C CYS A 14 -9.57 1.17 -12.88
N ASP A 15 -10.14 0.01 -13.22
CA ASP A 15 -11.20 -0.64 -12.43
C ASP A 15 -10.63 -1.44 -11.24
N ARG A 16 -9.39 -1.89 -11.36
CA ARG A 16 -8.65 -2.68 -10.35
C ARG A 16 -7.18 -2.29 -10.34
N VAL A 17 -6.58 -2.31 -9.16
CA VAL A 17 -5.17 -1.98 -8.93
C VAL A 17 -4.49 -3.17 -8.27
N HIS A 18 -3.42 -3.68 -8.89
CA HIS A 18 -2.56 -4.70 -8.30
C HIS A 18 -1.23 -4.06 -7.89
N VAL A 19 -0.86 -4.19 -6.62
CA VAL A 19 0.34 -3.55 -6.07
C VAL A 19 1.43 -4.58 -5.90
N LEU A 20 2.60 -4.30 -6.48
CA LEU A 20 3.82 -5.04 -6.22
C LEU A 20 4.75 -4.21 -5.33
N ARG A 21 5.34 -4.86 -4.34
CA ARG A 21 6.40 -4.30 -3.48
C ARG A 21 7.61 -5.21 -3.49
N LEU A 22 8.76 -4.66 -3.89
CA LEU A 22 10.04 -5.39 -3.94
C LEU A 22 9.93 -6.71 -4.74
N GLY A 23 9.17 -6.69 -5.83
CA GLY A 23 8.94 -7.85 -6.69
C GLY A 23 7.97 -8.90 -6.12
N LYS A 24 7.29 -8.61 -5.01
CA LYS A 24 6.29 -9.49 -4.39
C LYS A 24 4.92 -8.84 -4.43
N ASP A 25 3.88 -9.67 -4.48
CA ASP A 25 2.49 -9.24 -4.33
C ASP A 25 2.29 -8.56 -2.98
N ALA A 26 1.75 -7.35 -3.01
CA ALA A 26 1.43 -6.52 -1.85
C ALA A 26 -0.07 -6.21 -1.76
N GLY A 27 -0.90 -6.74 -2.66
CA GLY A 27 -2.36 -6.70 -2.58
C GLY A 27 -3.06 -6.30 -3.88
N ASP A 28 -4.34 -6.65 -3.92
CA ASP A 28 -5.32 -6.25 -4.93
C ASP A 28 -6.36 -5.30 -4.35
N PHE A 29 -6.68 -4.23 -5.09
CA PHE A 29 -7.59 -3.18 -4.66
C PHE A 29 -8.57 -2.80 -5.77
N PRO A 30 -9.76 -2.28 -5.44
CA PRO A 30 -10.64 -1.66 -6.42
C PRO A 30 -10.02 -0.36 -6.96
N GLY A 31 -10.41 0.04 -8.17
CA GLY A 31 -9.89 1.23 -8.87
C GLY A 31 -10.13 2.57 -8.15
N ASP A 32 -11.20 2.64 -7.37
CA ASP A 32 -11.62 3.80 -6.58
C ASP A 32 -11.12 3.75 -5.12
N GLU A 33 -10.21 2.83 -4.81
CA GLU A 33 -9.62 2.72 -3.47
C GLU A 33 -8.95 4.03 -3.04
N ARG A 34 -8.95 4.27 -1.72
CA ARG A 34 -8.35 5.46 -1.17
C ARG A 34 -6.85 5.50 -1.43
N THR A 35 -6.38 6.68 -1.84
CA THR A 35 -4.97 6.91 -2.17
C THR A 35 -4.02 6.56 -1.02
N ASP A 36 -4.40 6.83 0.23
CA ASP A 36 -3.56 6.54 1.39
C ASP A 36 -3.39 5.03 1.64
N VAL A 37 -4.40 4.23 1.32
CA VAL A 37 -4.34 2.77 1.38
C VAL A 37 -3.40 2.22 0.31
N LEU A 38 -3.55 2.68 -0.94
CA LEU A 38 -2.68 2.28 -2.04
C LEU A 38 -1.22 2.65 -1.77
N VAL A 39 -0.97 3.87 -1.29
CA VAL A 39 0.37 4.34 -0.90
C VAL A 39 0.93 3.50 0.24
N ALA A 40 0.12 3.13 1.23
CA ALA A 40 0.56 2.26 2.33
C ALA A 40 0.95 0.86 1.84
N ALA A 41 0.25 0.30 0.86
CA ALA A 41 0.59 -0.97 0.23
C ALA A 41 1.90 -0.88 -0.59
N ILE A 42 2.06 0.18 -1.40
CA ILE A 42 3.26 0.43 -2.21
C ILE A 42 4.50 0.58 -1.32
N THR A 43 4.38 1.37 -0.25
CA THR A 43 5.50 1.71 0.64
C THR A 43 5.73 0.71 1.78
N GLY A 44 4.72 -0.11 2.10
CA GLY A 44 4.69 -0.94 3.30
C GLY A 44 4.53 -0.16 4.60
N ALA A 45 3.98 1.05 4.56
CA ALA A 45 3.80 1.89 5.74
C ALA A 45 2.93 1.21 6.82
N SER A 46 1.96 0.39 6.42
CA SER A 46 1.12 -0.40 7.34
C SER A 46 1.94 -1.37 8.19
N ASP A 47 2.88 -2.10 7.58
CA ASP A 47 3.79 -3.01 8.30
C ASP A 47 4.67 -2.25 9.28
N ASN A 48 5.12 -1.07 8.85
CA ASN A 48 6.01 -0.23 9.64
C ASN A 48 5.31 0.33 10.89
N VAL A 49 4.01 0.62 10.81
CA VAL A 49 3.20 1.04 11.97
C VAL A 49 3.01 -0.11 12.95
N VAL A 50 2.69 -1.32 12.49
CA VAL A 50 2.53 -2.50 13.36
C VAL A 50 3.85 -2.85 14.05
N THR A 51 4.95 -2.86 13.30
CA THR A 51 6.29 -3.16 13.82
C THR A 51 6.75 -2.14 14.86
N LYS A 52 6.59 -0.83 14.59
CA LYS A 52 6.92 0.23 15.55
C LYS A 52 6.07 0.16 16.83
N ARG A 53 4.80 -0.24 16.74
CA ARG A 53 3.93 -0.43 17.92
C ARG A 53 4.35 -1.63 18.77
N ALA A 54 4.71 -2.74 18.13
CA ALA A 54 5.20 -3.93 18.83
C ALA A 54 6.51 -3.65 19.57
N ALA A 55 7.46 -2.97 18.93
CA ALA A 55 8.73 -2.56 19.55
C ALA A 55 8.51 -1.70 20.82
N ARG A 56 7.64 -0.67 20.75
CA ARG A 56 7.30 0.15 21.92
C ARG A 56 6.65 -0.60 23.08
N ARG A 57 5.97 -1.72 22.81
CA ARG A 57 5.35 -2.55 23.84
C ARG A 57 6.37 -3.48 24.51
N GLY A 58 7.42 -3.88 23.79
CA GLY A 58 8.51 -4.69 24.31
C GLY A 58 9.47 -3.91 25.22
N GLU A 59 9.73 -2.63 24.93
CA GLU A 59 10.64 -1.77 25.72
C GLU A 59 10.09 -1.38 27.12
N ARG A 60 8.81 -1.62 27.40
CA ARG A 60 8.17 -1.33 28.70
C ARG A 60 8.14 -2.55 29.64
N ARG A 61 8.99 -3.55 29.40
CA ARG A 61 9.06 -4.80 30.17
C ARG A 61 10.49 -5.05 30.62
#